data_AF-A0A7J6VNA8-F1
#
_entry.id   AF-A0A7J6VNA8-F1
#
_cell.length_a   1.000
_cell.length_b   1.000
_cell.length_c   1.000
_cell.angle_alpha   90.00
_cell.angle_beta   90.00
_cell.angle_gamma   90.00
#
_symmetry.space_group_name_H-M   'P 1'
#
loop_
_entity.id
_entity.type
_entity.pdbx_description
1 polymer ?
#
loop_
_entity_poly.entity_id
_entity_poly.type
_entity_poly.pdbx_seq_one_letter_code
_entity_poly.pdbx_strand_id
1 'polypeptide(L)' 'MIIAGGGMYVEIFNRGVIPLAYSIKKKNKAGETNTYLDGIYLLFTFFTKPESMTLLETRLKTDDNVIRSSSFKIRKRKY' A
#
# COMPACT_ATOMS: atom_id res chain seq x y z
N MET A 1 2.82 6.31 10.98
CA MET A 1 2.63 7.46 10.04
C MET A 1 1.19 7.86 9.86
N ILE A 2 0.25 6.93 9.61
CA ILE A 2 -1.17 7.30 9.41
C ILE A 2 -1.69 8.12 10.59
N ILE A 3 -1.49 7.65 11.83
CA ILE A 3 -1.88 8.37 13.05
C ILE A 3 -1.11 9.72 13.18
N ALA A 4 0.21 9.72 12.95
CA ALA A 4 1.03 10.93 13.01
C ALA A 4 0.66 12.00 11.96
N GLY A 5 0.06 11.59 10.83
CA GLY A 5 -0.52 12.49 9.82
C GLY A 5 -1.94 12.96 10.16
N GLY A 6 -2.41 12.76 11.39
CA GLY A 6 -3.77 13.07 11.82
C GLY A 6 -4.82 12.06 11.35
N GLY A 7 -4.39 10.84 11.01
CA GLY A 7 -5.28 9.78 10.58
C GLY A 7 -6.06 9.18 11.75
N MET A 8 -7.36 8.95 11.53
CA MET A 8 -8.30 8.41 12.53
C MET A 8 -9.01 7.17 11.98
N TYR A 9 -9.52 6.34 12.89
CA TYR A 9 -10.19 5.05 12.59
C TYR A 9 -9.36 4.18 11.62
N VAL A 10 -8.14 3.86 12.02
CA VAL A 10 -7.25 3.02 11.23
C VAL A 10 -7.60 1.56 11.44
N GLU A 11 -8.21 0.95 10.44
CA GLU A 11 -8.48 -0.47 10.37
C GLU A 11 -7.50 -1.14 9.42
N ILE A 12 -6.96 -2.28 9.83
CA ILE A 12 -5.96 -3.05 9.08
C ILE A 12 -6.50 -4.45 8.89
N PHE A 13 -6.52 -4.91 7.65
CA PHE A 13 -6.92 -6.26 7.30
C PHE A 13 -5.82 -6.95 6.48
N ASN A 14 -5.39 -8.14 6.91
CA ASN A 14 -4.38 -8.93 6.22
C ASN A 14 -5.05 -10.12 5.52
N ARG A 15 -4.88 -10.23 4.21
CA ARG A 15 -5.41 -11.34 3.39
C ARG A 15 -4.43 -12.50 3.22
N GLY A 16 -3.23 -12.39 3.79
CA GLY A 16 -2.18 -13.40 3.69
C GLY A 16 -1.49 -13.41 2.33
N VAL A 17 -0.85 -14.55 2.04
CA VAL A 17 -0.09 -14.80 0.81
C VAL A 17 -1.05 -15.30 -0.27
N ILE A 18 -1.06 -14.61 -1.41
CA ILE A 18 -1.90 -14.96 -2.55
C ILE A 18 -1.04 -14.89 -3.83
N PRO A 19 -1.18 -15.84 -4.76
CA PRO A 19 -0.50 -15.78 -6.04
C PRO A 19 -0.93 -14.58 -6.87
N LEU A 20 0.04 -13.92 -7.50
CA LEU A 20 -0.18 -12.77 -8.37
C LEU A 20 -0.67 -13.23 -9.75
N ALA A 21 -1.49 -12.41 -10.39
CA ALA A 21 -1.96 -12.67 -11.76
C ALA A 21 -0.82 -12.66 -12.81
N TYR A 22 0.30 -12.02 -12.50
CA TYR A 22 1.51 -11.97 -13.32
C TYR A 22 2.73 -11.68 -12.44
N SER A 23 3.92 -12.01 -12.94
CA SER A 23 5.16 -11.76 -12.21
C SER A 23 5.50 -10.28 -12.16
N ILE A 24 5.90 -9.80 -10.97
CA ILE A 24 6.32 -8.41 -10.77
C ILE A 24 7.82 -8.38 -10.48
N LYS A 25 8.53 -7.45 -11.13
CA LYS A 25 9.92 -7.14 -10.82
C LYS A 25 10.01 -5.90 -9.95
N LYS A 26 10.89 -5.92 -8.94
CA LYS A 26 11.23 -4.73 -8.15
C LYS A 26 12.72 -4.68 -7.83
N LYS A 27 13.29 -3.49 -7.99
CA LYS A 27 14.66 -3.19 -7.59
C LYS A 27 14.69 -2.69 -6.14
N ASN A 28 15.55 -3.27 -5.31
CA ASN A 28 15.77 -2.81 -3.94
C ASN A 28 16.87 -1.73 -3.86
N LYS A 29 17.08 -1.14 -2.68
CA LYS A 29 18.16 -0.16 -2.44
C LYS A 29 19.56 -0.76 -2.57
N ALA A 30 19.73 -2.07 -2.39
CA ALA A 30 20.99 -2.77 -2.64
C ALA A 30 21.28 -2.95 -4.15
N GLY A 31 20.31 -2.62 -5.02
CA GLY A 31 20.44 -2.69 -6.47
C GLY A 31 20.00 -4.01 -7.09
N GLU A 32 19.59 -4.98 -6.28
CA GLU A 32 19.12 -6.30 -6.71
C GLU A 32 17.72 -6.18 -7.33
N THR A 33 17.46 -6.95 -8.39
CA THR A 33 16.14 -7.03 -9.03
C THR A 33 15.46 -8.35 -8.68
N ASN A 34 14.46 -8.27 -7.81
CA ASN A 34 13.70 -9.42 -7.36
C ASN A 34 12.46 -9.63 -8.23
N THR A 35 12.15 -10.88 -8.57
CA THR A 35 10.94 -11.26 -9.31
C THR A 35 10.01 -12.02 -8.37
N TYR A 36 8.77 -11.54 -8.23
CA TYR A 36 7.77 -12.08 -7.32
C TYR A 36 6.64 -12.76 -8.10
N LEU A 37 6.24 -13.95 -7.65
CA LEU A 37 5.07 -14.69 -8.15
C LEU A 37 3.89 -14.62 -7.20
N ASP A 38 4.17 -14.46 -5.90
CA ASP A 38 3.17 -14.30 -4.84
C ASP A 38 3.36 -12.95 -4.12
N GLY A 39 2.32 -12.50 -3.41
CA GLY A 39 2.38 -11.28 -2.61
C GLY A 39 1.52 -11.37 -1.36
N ILE A 40 1.89 -10.57 -0.35
CA ILE A 40 1.09 -10.37 0.85
C ILE A 40 0.20 -9.14 0.64
N TYR A 41 -1.10 -9.31 0.81
CA TYR A 41 -2.06 -8.23 0.63
C TYR A 41 -2.51 -7.65 1.97
N LEU A 42 -2.11 -6.40 2.22
CA LEU A 42 -2.56 -5.60 3.34
C LEU A 42 -3.57 -4.55 2.86
N LEU A 43 -4.74 -4.51 3.48
CA LEU A 43 -5.78 -3.52 3.23
C LEU A 43 -5.87 -2.59 4.43
N PHE A 44 -5.79 -1.28 4.15
CA PHE A 44 -5.90 -0.22 5.15
C PHE A 44 -7.15 0.60 4.85
N THR A 45 -8.03 0.69 5.84
CA THR A 45 -9.17 1.61 5.82
C THR A 45 -8.93 2.66 6.89
N PHE A 46 -8.88 3.93 6.50
CA PHE A 46 -8.58 5.01 7.42
C PHE A 46 -9.13 6.35 6.90
N PHE A 47 -9.33 7.30 7.80
CA PHE A 47 -9.58 8.69 7.45
C PHE A 47 -8.31 9.49 7.66
N THR A 48 -7.95 10.35 6.71
CA THR A 48 -6.81 11.26 6.84
C THR A 48 -7.07 12.57 6.09
N LYS A 49 -6.26 13.59 6.38
CA LYS A 49 -6.27 14.84 5.61
C LYS A 49 -5.75 14.60 4.18
N PRO A 50 -6.33 15.23 3.15
CA PRO A 50 -5.87 15.09 1.77
C PRO A 50 -4.37 15.42 1.58
N GLU A 51 -3.89 16.45 2.29
CA GLU A 51 -2.49 16.91 2.24
C GLU A 51 -1.49 15.83 2.71
N SER A 52 -1.90 14.95 3.62
CA SER A 52 -1.03 13.91 4.18
C SER A 52 -0.92 12.66 3.29
N MET A 53 -1.78 12.52 2.27
CA MET A 53 -1.77 11.35 1.38
C MET A 53 -0.53 11.28 0.49
N THR A 54 -0.02 12.42 0.03
CA THR A 54 1.15 12.49 -0.87
C THR A 54 2.41 11.95 -0.19
N LEU A 55 2.62 12.32 1.08
CA LEU A 55 3.73 11.82 1.90
C LEU A 55 3.60 10.31 2.13
N LEU A 56 2.38 9.81 2.39
CA LEU A 56 2.13 8.39 2.59
C LEU A 56 2.46 7.57 1.32
N GLU A 57 1.98 8.01 0.16
CA GLU A 57 2.24 7.31 -1.10
C GLU A 57 3.71 7.31 -1.49
N THR A 58 4.39 8.43 -1.26
CA THR A 58 5.83 8.54 -1.51
C THR A 58 6.60 7.55 -0.65
N ARG A 59 6.29 7.50 0.66
CA ARG A 59 6.94 6.55 1.58
C ARG A 59 6.68 5.09 1.19
N LEU A 60 5.45 4.74 0.83
CA LEU A 60 5.10 3.39 0.38
C LEU A 60 5.85 2.99 -0.89
N LYS A 61 6.08 3.92 -1.82
CA LYS A 61 6.88 3.64 -3.03
C LYS A 61 8.38 3.47 -2.73
N THR A 62 8.90 4.20 -1.76
CA THR A 62 10.33 4.17 -1.39
C THR A 62 10.75 2.98 -0.52
N ASP A 63 9.78 2.28 0.08
CA ASP A 63 10.03 1.10 0.89
C ASP A 63 10.27 -0.11 -0.02
N ASP A 64 11.38 -0.83 0.15
CA ASP A 64 11.72 -2.00 -0.67
C ASP A 64 10.72 -3.15 -0.50
N ASN A 65 10.12 -3.30 0.69
CA ASN A 65 9.19 -4.39 0.99
C ASN A 65 7.81 -4.22 0.32
N VAL A 66 7.45 -2.99 -0.05
CA VAL A 66 6.15 -2.69 -0.67
C VAL A 66 6.25 -2.82 -2.18
N ILE A 67 6.03 -4.01 -2.72
CA ILE A 67 6.20 -4.26 -4.17
C ILE A 67 5.24 -3.46 -5.05
N ARG A 68 4.05 -3.14 -4.53
CA ARG A 68 3.05 -2.28 -5.17
C ARG A 68 2.18 -1.66 -4.09
N SER A 69 1.86 -0.38 -4.26
CA SER A 69 0.89 0.34 -3.43
C SER A 69 -0.17 0.99 -4.31
N SER A 70 -1.39 1.09 -3.81
CA SER A 70 -2.50 1.76 -4.49
C SER A 70 -3.46 2.30 -3.44
N SER A 71 -3.81 3.57 -3.57
CA SER A 71 -4.74 4.25 -2.66
C SER A 71 -6.02 4.57 -3.41
N PHE A 72 -7.18 4.38 -2.78
CA PHE A 72 -8.48 4.68 -3.39
C PHE A 72 -9.33 5.52 -2.45
N LYS A 73 -9.94 6.58 -2.98
CA LYS A 73 -10.97 7.33 -2.26
C LYS A 73 -12.31 6.60 -2.40
N ILE A 74 -12.81 6.07 -1.30
CA ILE A 74 -14.12 5.40 -1.28
C ILE A 74 -15.23 6.45 -1.28
N ARG A 75 -16.21 6.28 -2.18
CA ARG A 75 -17.44 7.08 -2.24
C ARG A 75 -18.64 6.16 -2.07
N LYS A 76 -19.67 6.61 -1.34
CA LYS A 76 -20.93 5.88 -1.21
C LYS A 76 -21.52 5.63 -2.60
N ARG A 77 -21.69 4.36 -2.95
CA ARG A 77 -22.31 3.92 -4.21
C ARG A 77 -23.82 4.20 -4.14
N LYS A 78 -24.34 4.94 -5.13
CA LYS A 78 -25.78 5.05 -5.40
C LYS A 78 -26.03 4.20 -6.66
N TYR A 79 -26.87 3.18 -6.52
CA TYR A 79 -27.30 2.33 -7.62
C TYR A 79 -28.61 2.85 -8.19
#